data_AF-A0A945Q4B1-F1
#
_entry.id   AF-A0A945Q4B1-F1
#
_cell.length_a   1.000
_cell.length_b   1.000
_cell.length_c   1.000
_cell.angle_alpha   90.00
_cell.angle_beta   90.00
_cell.angle_gamma   90.00
#
_symmetry.space_group_name_H-M   'P 1'
#
loop_
_entity.id
_entity.type
_entity.pdbx_description
1 polymer ?
#
loop_
_entity_poly.entity_id
_entity_poly.type
_entity_poly.pdbx_seq_one_letter_code
_entity_poly.pdbx_strand_id
1 'polypeptide(L)'
;MSYSTEFRRAVAAAAVTRLIAGRRNLDAAARVVSKRLGNVVFPDRKENDRIRMLLEYRKKILAVDPKATGTQKVLIARYHYDQCMKWVADNNLKPEESSDLLVQTLLGATQN
;
A
#
# COMPACT_ATOMS: atom_id res chain seq x y z
N MET A 1 -10.44 15.31 -6.27
CA MET A 1 -9.38 14.91 -7.23
C MET A 1 -9.14 13.41 -7.11
N SER A 2 -9.16 12.65 -8.21
CA SER A 2 -8.95 11.19 -8.16
C SER A 2 -7.46 10.85 -8.13
N TYR A 3 -7.00 10.15 -7.11
CA TYR A 3 -5.62 9.68 -7.06
C TYR A 3 -5.33 8.63 -8.14
N SER A 4 -4.10 8.60 -8.65
CA SER A 4 -3.64 7.57 -9.57
C SER A 4 -3.75 6.17 -8.95
N THR A 5 -3.95 5.15 -9.79
CA THR A 5 -4.02 3.75 -9.34
C THR A 5 -2.71 3.32 -8.69
N GLU A 6 -1.58 3.79 -9.21
CA GLU A 6 -0.23 3.54 -8.72
C GLU A 6 -0.05 4.11 -7.31
N PHE A 7 -0.53 5.34 -7.05
CA PHE A 7 -0.52 5.93 -5.70
C PHE A 7 -1.36 5.10 -4.73
N ARG A 8 -2.60 4.74 -5.09
CA ARG A 8 -3.48 3.93 -4.23
C ARG A 8 -2.86 2.59 -3.87
N ARG A 9 -2.25 1.92 -4.85
CA ARG A 9 -1.56 0.65 -4.64
C ARG A 9 -0.29 0.81 -3.78
N ALA A 10 0.45 1.89 -3.95
CA ALA A 10 1.64 2.18 -3.15
C ALA A 10 1.29 2.39 -1.67
N VAL A 11 0.27 3.20 -1.38
CA VAL A 11 -0.20 3.45 -0.02
C VAL A 11 -0.73 2.15 0.62
N ALA A 12 -1.50 1.36 -0.11
CA ALA A 12 -1.97 0.05 0.37
C ALA A 12 -0.79 -0.91 0.67
N ALA A 13 0.24 -0.93 -0.19
CA ALA A 13 1.44 -1.73 0.05
C ALA A 13 2.23 -1.25 1.28
N ALA A 14 2.34 0.07 1.49
CA ALA A 14 2.97 0.65 2.67
C ALA A 14 2.20 0.28 3.95
N ALA A 15 0.87 0.38 3.95
CA ALA A 15 0.01 -0.02 5.06
C ALA A 15 0.20 -1.50 5.44
N VAL A 16 0.32 -2.40 4.46
CA VAL A 16 0.64 -3.82 4.69
C VAL A 16 2.04 -3.98 5.29
N THR A 17 3.06 -3.30 4.76
CA THR A 17 4.42 -3.35 5.32
C THR A 17 4.44 -2.94 6.79
N ARG A 18 3.71 -1.88 7.16
CA ARG A 18 3.65 -1.41 8.54
C ARG A 18 3.00 -2.46 9.45
N LEU A 19 1.88 -3.06 9.06
CA LEU A 19 1.28 -4.14 9.85
C LEU A 19 2.21 -5.35 10.03
N ILE A 20 3.00 -5.71 9.01
CA ILE A 20 4.00 -6.77 9.12
C ILE A 20 5.09 -6.39 10.14
N ALA A 21 5.56 -5.14 10.12
CA ALA A 21 6.52 -4.64 11.10
C ALA A 21 5.98 -4.67 12.55
N GLY A 22 4.67 -4.55 12.72
CA GLY A 22 3.94 -4.74 13.99
C GLY A 22 3.75 -6.20 14.41
N ARG A 23 4.52 -7.14 13.84
CA ARG A 23 4.46 -8.59 14.09
C ARG A 23 3.20 -9.30 13.57
N ARG A 24 2.45 -8.70 12.64
CA ARG A 24 1.41 -9.45 11.92
C ARG A 24 2.04 -10.35 10.86
N ASN A 25 1.49 -11.54 10.66
CA ASN A 25 1.84 -12.35 9.50
C ASN A 25 1.35 -11.68 8.21
N LEU A 26 2.00 -12.04 7.10
CA LEU A 26 1.81 -11.39 5.80
C LEU A 26 0.36 -11.48 5.28
N ASP A 27 -0.30 -12.64 5.43
CA ASP A 27 -1.69 -12.82 4.98
C ASP A 27 -2.69 -12.03 5.83
N ALA A 28 -2.53 -12.05 7.15
CA ALA A 28 -3.37 -11.29 8.08
C ALA A 28 -3.25 -9.77 7.86
N ALA A 29 -2.04 -9.28 7.63
CA ALA A 29 -1.80 -7.89 7.28
C ALA A 29 -2.50 -7.50 5.97
N ALA A 30 -2.38 -8.32 4.93
CA ALA A 30 -3.01 -8.07 3.65
C ALA A 30 -4.55 -8.15 3.71
N ARG A 31 -5.13 -9.07 4.48
CA ARG A 31 -6.57 -9.15 4.72
C ARG A 31 -7.12 -7.87 5.35
N VAL A 32 -6.46 -7.36 6.38
CA VAL A 32 -6.88 -6.14 7.08
C VAL A 32 -6.90 -4.94 6.14
N VAL A 33 -5.84 -4.77 5.34
CA VAL A 33 -5.78 -3.67 4.37
C VAL A 33 -6.77 -3.89 3.22
N SER A 34 -6.91 -5.10 2.70
CA SER A 34 -7.85 -5.44 1.61
C SER A 34 -9.30 -5.23 2.03
N LYS A 35 -9.67 -5.54 3.27
CA LYS A 35 -11.04 -5.29 3.79
C LYS A 35 -11.41 -3.81 3.74
N ARG A 36 -10.44 -2.91 3.94
CA ARG A 36 -10.66 -1.46 3.98
C ARG A 36 -10.47 -0.78 2.62
N LEU A 37 -9.46 -1.19 1.86
CA LEU A 37 -9.04 -0.53 0.62
C LEU A 37 -9.18 -1.39 -0.64
N GLY A 38 -9.58 -2.65 -0.52
CA GLY A 38 -9.58 -3.59 -1.64
C GLY A 38 -10.40 -3.12 -2.83
N ASN A 39 -11.60 -2.56 -2.59
CA ASN A 39 -12.45 -1.96 -3.63
C ASN A 39 -11.81 -0.71 -4.27
N VAL A 40 -11.04 0.05 -3.51
CA VAL A 40 -10.41 1.31 -3.94
C VAL A 40 -9.19 1.04 -4.84
N VAL A 41 -8.46 -0.03 -4.54
CA VAL A 41 -7.16 -0.37 -5.15
C VAL A 41 -7.32 -1.35 -6.32
N PHE A 42 -8.28 -2.26 -6.22
CA PHE A 42 -8.59 -3.30 -7.20
C PHE A 42 -10.11 -3.41 -7.35
N PRO A 43 -10.74 -2.42 -8.04
CA PRO A 43 -12.15 -2.50 -8.38
C PRO A 43 -12.42 -3.78 -9.17
N ASP A 44 -13.63 -4.33 -9.01
CA ASP A 44 -14.12 -5.49 -9.77
C ASP A 44 -13.41 -6.84 -9.50
N ARG A 45 -12.54 -6.92 -8.49
CA ARG A 45 -11.90 -8.17 -8.05
C ARG A 45 -12.59 -8.80 -6.84
N LYS A 46 -12.58 -10.12 -6.72
CA LYS A 46 -13.06 -10.82 -5.52
C LYS A 46 -12.08 -10.65 -4.36
N GLU A 47 -12.54 -10.80 -3.12
CA GLU A 47 -11.72 -10.55 -1.92
C GLU A 47 -10.38 -11.30 -1.93
N ASN A 48 -10.39 -12.61 -2.19
CA ASN A 48 -9.18 -13.43 -2.24
C ASN A 48 -8.22 -12.99 -3.36
N ASP A 49 -8.76 -12.58 -4.51
CA ASP A 49 -7.94 -12.05 -5.61
C ASP A 49 -7.29 -10.71 -5.23
N ARG A 50 -8.00 -9.85 -4.51
CA ARG A 50 -7.46 -8.56 -4.04
C ARG A 50 -6.31 -8.74 -3.07
N ILE A 51 -6.44 -9.69 -2.14
CA ILE A 51 -5.37 -10.02 -1.18
C ILE A 51 -4.13 -10.50 -1.93
N ARG A 52 -4.30 -11.46 -2.84
CA ARG A 52 -3.19 -11.98 -3.67
C ARG A 52 -2.54 -10.87 -4.49
N MET A 53 -3.34 -10.07 -5.21
CA MET A 53 -2.85 -8.98 -6.05
C MET A 53 -2.13 -7.91 -5.22
N LEU A 54 -2.60 -7.59 -4.02
CA LEU A 54 -1.95 -6.64 -3.12
C LEU A 54 -0.57 -7.14 -2.69
N LEU A 55 -0.45 -8.41 -2.32
CA LEU A 55 0.82 -9.03 -1.92
C LEU A 55 1.81 -9.13 -3.09
N GLU A 56 1.34 -9.55 -4.26
CA GLU A 56 2.16 -9.60 -5.47
C GLU A 56 2.65 -8.21 -5.87
N TYR A 57 1.77 -7.21 -5.82
CA TYR A 57 2.13 -5.85 -6.19
C TYR A 57 3.12 -5.24 -5.19
N ARG A 58 2.93 -5.48 -3.88
CA ARG A 58 3.92 -5.13 -2.85
C ARG A 58 5.28 -5.76 -3.14
N LYS A 59 5.32 -7.05 -3.46
CA LYS A 59 6.57 -7.74 -3.82
C LYS A 59 7.23 -7.10 -5.04
N LYS A 60 6.45 -6.75 -6.07
CA LYS A 60 6.95 -6.07 -7.28
C LYS A 60 7.55 -4.71 -6.96
N ILE A 61 6.88 -3.89 -6.15
CA ILE A 61 7.40 -2.57 -5.72
C ILE A 61 8.72 -2.73 -4.95
N LEU A 62 8.77 -3.66 -3.99
CA LEU A 62 9.94 -3.87 -3.15
C LEU A 62 11.15 -4.41 -3.92
N ALA A 63 10.91 -5.21 -4.97
CA ALA A 63 11.93 -5.76 -5.84
C ALA A 63 12.47 -4.77 -6.90
N VAL A 64 11.92 -3.56 -6.99
CA VAL A 64 12.47 -2.51 -7.88
C VAL A 64 13.86 -2.15 -7.40
N ASP A 65 14.85 -2.40 -8.25
CA ASP A 65 16.16 -1.77 -8.12
C ASP A 65 16.04 -0.29 -8.53
N PRO A 66 16.44 0.67 -7.67
CA PRO A 66 16.46 2.09 -8.00
C PRO A 66 17.22 2.45 -9.29
N LYS A 67 18.12 1.57 -9.75
CA LYS A 67 18.90 1.73 -10.98
C LYS A 67 18.32 0.98 -12.18
N ALA A 68 17.26 0.19 -11.99
CA ALA A 68 16.65 -0.59 -13.08
C ALA A 68 15.62 0.21 -13.88
N THR A 69 15.61 -0.01 -15.20
CA THR A 69 14.53 0.41 -16.10
C THR A 69 13.32 -0.50 -15.92
N GLY A 70 12.58 -0.30 -14.83
CA GLY A 70 11.28 -0.95 -14.60
C GLY A 70 10.18 -0.36 -15.47
N THR A 71 8.99 -0.98 -15.47
CA THR A 71 7.80 -0.34 -16.05
C THR A 71 7.51 0.96 -15.30
N GLN A 72 7.28 2.07 -16.02
CA GLN A 72 7.09 3.41 -15.46
C GLN A 72 6.06 3.43 -14.30
N LYS A 73 4.99 2.64 -14.41
CA LYS A 73 3.95 2.49 -13.38
C LYS A 73 4.47 1.92 -12.06
N VAL A 74 5.33 0.91 -12.11
CA VAL A 74 5.90 0.28 -10.90
C VAL A 74 6.94 1.21 -10.27
N LEU A 75 7.70 1.96 -11.07
CA LEU A 75 8.62 3.00 -10.57
C LEU A 75 7.86 4.13 -9.84
N ILE A 76 6.74 4.61 -10.41
CA ILE A 76 5.87 5.61 -9.76
C ILE A 76 5.33 5.06 -8.44
N ALA A 77 4.83 3.82 -8.43
CA ALA A 77 4.34 3.18 -7.21
C ALA A 77 5.47 3.03 -6.16
N ARG A 78 6.69 2.70 -6.58
CA ARG A 78 7.85 2.63 -5.68
C ARG A 78 8.20 3.98 -5.08
N TYR A 79 8.22 5.03 -5.89
CA TYR A 79 8.45 6.39 -5.40
C TYR A 79 7.43 6.76 -4.31
N HIS A 80 6.13 6.58 -4.57
CA HIS A 80 5.10 6.89 -3.57
C HIS A 80 5.19 6.01 -2.32
N TYR A 81 5.55 4.73 -2.48
CA TYR A 81 5.77 3.82 -1.37
C TYR A 81 6.89 4.33 -0.46
N ASP A 82 8.04 4.72 -1.04
CA ASP A 82 9.18 5.25 -0.29
C ASP A 82 8.83 6.57 0.41
N GLN A 83 8.04 7.45 -0.22
CA GLN A 83 7.53 8.67 0.42
C GLN A 83 6.63 8.35 1.63
N CYS A 84 5.74 7.35 1.52
CA CYS A 84 4.91 6.91 2.65
C CYS A 84 5.78 6.40 3.80
N MET A 85 6.76 5.56 3.50
CA MET A 85 7.65 4.99 4.52
C MET A 85 8.54 6.04 5.17
N LYS A 86 9.02 7.02 4.39
CA LYS A 86 9.74 8.18 4.90
C LYS A 86 8.88 9.00 5.85
N TRP A 87 7.67 9.37 5.45
CA TRP A 87 6.75 10.11 6.31
C TRP A 87 6.46 9.38 7.62
N VAL A 88 6.28 8.05 7.58
CA VAL A 88 6.10 7.22 8.79
C VAL A 88 7.32 7.28 9.71
N ALA A 89 8.53 7.20 9.14
CA ALA A 89 9.77 7.26 9.90
C ALA A 89 9.99 8.66 10.51
N ASP A 90 9.79 9.71 9.74
CA ASP A 90 9.95 11.10 10.14
C ASP A 90 9.01 11.48 11.31
N ASN A 91 7.85 10.82 11.40
CA ASN A 91 6.87 11.02 12.47
C ASN A 91 6.95 9.98 13.61
N ASN A 92 7.92 9.07 13.56
CA ASN A 92 8.12 7.99 14.54
C ASN A 92 6.83 7.19 14.87
N LEU A 93 5.99 6.95 13.87
CA LEU A 93 4.66 6.36 14.08
C LEU A 93 4.77 4.85 14.33
N LYS A 94 3.96 4.36 15.29
CA LYS A 94 3.88 2.92 15.55
C LYS A 94 3.35 2.16 14.34
N PRO A 95 3.68 0.87 14.19
CA PRO A 95 3.28 0.09 13.02
C PRO A 95 1.76 0.09 12.74
N GLU A 96 0.93 -0.07 13.76
CA GLU A 96 -0.52 -0.08 13.65
C GLU A 96 -1.07 1.31 13.32
N GLU A 97 -0.64 2.33 14.07
CA GLU A 97 -1.05 3.73 13.89
C GLU A 97 -0.72 4.24 12.48
N SER A 98 0.50 3.97 12.01
CA SER A 98 0.91 4.34 10.66
C SER A 98 0.11 3.62 9.57
N SER A 99 -0.22 2.33 9.76
CA SER A 99 -1.08 1.61 8.81
C SER A 99 -2.48 2.23 8.74
N ASP A 100 -3.06 2.54 9.90
CA ASP A 100 -4.39 3.15 9.98
C ASP A 100 -4.45 4.53 9.33
N LEU A 101 -3.44 5.37 9.57
CA LEU A 101 -3.35 6.71 8.95
C LEU A 101 -3.19 6.61 7.42
N LEU A 102 -2.35 5.70 6.92
CA LEU A 102 -2.19 5.47 5.49
C LEU A 102 -3.52 5.04 4.83
N VAL A 103 -4.27 4.17 5.51
CA VAL A 103 -5.59 3.74 5.03
C VAL A 103 -6.60 4.89 5.05
N GLN A 104 -6.63 5.69 6.12
CA GLN A 104 -7.52 6.83 6.24
C GLN A 104 -7.26 7.90 5.18
N THR A 105 -6.00 8.19 4.85
CA THR A 105 -5.63 9.14 3.79
C THR A 105 -6.28 8.78 2.45
N LEU A 106 -6.34 7.49 2.11
CA LEU A 106 -7.03 7.05 0.89
C LEU A 106 -8.54 7.12 0.98
N LEU A 107 -9.12 6.78 2.13
CA LEU A 107 -10.58 6.79 2.33
C LEU A 107 -11.14 8.22 2.41
N GLY A 108 -10.47 9.12 3.13
CA GLY A 108 -10.87 10.52 3.25
C GLY A 108 -10.79 11.29 1.93
N ALA A 109 -9.86 10.91 1.05
CA ALA A 109 -9.78 11.49 -0.29
C ALA A 109 -10.82 10.93 -1.27
N THR A 110 -11.44 9.78 -0.97
CA THR A 110 -12.56 9.26 -1.77
C THR A 110 -13.93 9.81 -1.37
N GLN A 111 -14.01 10.58 -0.28
CA GLN A 111 -15.27 11.14 0.26
C GLN A 111 -15.45 12.66 -0.01
N ASN A 112 -14.53 13.29 -0.74
CA ASN A 112 -14.60 14.71 -1.15
C ASN A 112 -14.56 14.87 -2.68
#